data_AF-A0A2S6U174-F1
#
_entry.id   AF-A0A2S6U174-F1
#
_cell.length_a   1.000
_cell.length_b   1.000
_cell.length_c   1.000
_cell.angle_alpha   90.00
_cell.angle_beta   90.00
_cell.angle_gamma   90.00
#
_symmetry.space_group_name_H-M   'P 1'
#
loop_
_entity.id
_entity.type
_entity.pdbx_description
1 polymer ?
#
loop_
_entity_poly.entity_id
_entity_poly.type
_entity_poly.pdbx_seq_one_letter_code
_entity_poly.pdbx_strand_id
1 'polypeptide(L)'
;MALVRDRRAVDDDWIALNDDAPAPPGSSVIVSLERWRRDRAGLAASVARIGVRLSGDDAVADIADALDTLDLVALTFPAFSDGRAYSM
;
A
#
# COMPACT_ATOMS: atom_id res chain seq x y z
N MET A 1 -9.48 7.45 -9.35
CA MET A 1 -10.07 8.59 -8.59
C MET A 1 -9.02 9.71 -8.58
N ALA A 2 -9.28 10.91 -8.07
CA ALA A 2 -8.25 11.94 -7.97
C ALA A 2 -7.66 11.96 -6.54
N LEU A 3 -6.34 11.95 -6.41
CA LEU A 3 -5.63 12.15 -5.14
C LEU A 3 -5.42 13.64 -4.89
N VAL A 4 -5.34 14.05 -3.63
CA VAL A 4 -4.92 15.42 -3.28
C VAL A 4 -3.44 15.42 -2.93
N ARG A 5 -2.62 16.11 -3.72
CA ARG A 5 -1.20 16.34 -3.46
C ARG A 5 -0.93 17.84 -3.49
N ASP A 6 -0.31 18.39 -2.45
CA ASP A 6 -0.03 19.83 -2.34
C ASP A 6 -1.24 20.74 -2.57
N ARG A 7 -2.41 20.33 -2.05
CA ARG A 7 -3.72 20.98 -2.25
C ARG A 7 -4.22 21.01 -3.71
N ARG A 8 -3.68 20.14 -4.57
CA ARG A 8 -4.13 19.97 -5.96
C ARG A 8 -4.66 18.56 -6.17
N ALA A 9 -5.71 18.44 -6.97
CA ALA A 9 -6.16 17.16 -7.48
C ALA A 9 -5.15 16.65 -8.52
N VAL A 10 -4.64 15.44 -8.33
CA VAL A 10 -3.77 14.72 -9.26
C VAL A 10 -4.41 13.36 -9.58
N ASP A 11 -4.09 12.79 -10.74
CA ASP A 11 -4.60 11.47 -11.09
C ASP A 11 -4.05 10.39 -10.13
N ASP A 12 -4.91 9.44 -9.79
CA ASP A 12 -4.56 8.25 -9.00
C ASP A 12 -4.15 7.12 -9.94
N ASP A 13 -2.85 7.03 -10.21
CA ASP A 13 -2.27 6.00 -11.08
C ASP A 13 -1.93 4.70 -10.32
N TRP A 14 -2.37 4.56 -9.06
CA TRP A 14 -2.05 3.40 -8.24
C TRP A 14 -3.01 2.23 -8.49
N ILE A 15 -2.44 1.04 -8.65
CA ILE A 15 -3.17 -0.20 -8.87
C ILE A 15 -3.04 -1.08 -7.62
N ALA A 16 -4.15 -1.27 -6.90
CA ALA A 16 -4.19 -2.24 -5.81
C ALA A 16 -4.21 -3.67 -6.37
N LEU A 17 -3.17 -4.44 -6.07
CA LEU A 17 -3.05 -5.83 -6.50
C LEU A 17 -3.40 -6.78 -5.36
N ASN A 18 -4.04 -7.89 -5.73
CA ASN A 18 -4.19 -9.05 -4.86
C ASN A 18 -2.88 -9.85 -4.84
N ASP A 19 -2.72 -10.74 -3.87
CA ASP A 19 -1.43 -11.37 -3.62
C ASP A 19 -0.90 -12.21 -4.79
N ASP A 20 -1.80 -12.84 -5.54
CA ASP A 20 -1.44 -13.69 -6.69
C ASP A 20 -1.57 -12.96 -8.04
N ALA A 21 -1.99 -11.69 -8.05
CA ALA A 21 -2.22 -10.96 -9.30
C ALA A 21 -0.89 -10.50 -9.92
N PRO A 22 -0.63 -10.72 -11.23
CA PRO A 22 0.58 -10.24 -11.86
C PRO A 22 0.66 -8.71 -11.83
N ALA A 23 1.83 -8.16 -11.51
CA ALA A 23 2.06 -6.73 -11.53
C ALA A 23 2.34 -6.26 -12.97
N PRO A 24 1.56 -5.32 -13.52
CA PRO A 24 1.84 -4.78 -14.85
C PRO A 24 3.22 -4.08 -14.86
N PRO A 25 4.11 -4.38 -15.83
CA PRO A 25 5.42 -3.78 -15.88
C PRO A 25 5.35 -2.25 -15.96
N GLY A 26 6.17 -1.56 -15.17
CA GLY A 26 6.23 -0.09 -15.17
C GLY A 26 5.02 0.62 -14.56
N SER A 27 4.10 -0.09 -13.93
CA SER A 27 2.95 0.51 -13.23
C SER A 27 3.28 0.91 -11.79
N SER A 28 2.43 1.75 -11.17
CA SER A 28 2.49 2.04 -9.73
C SER A 28 1.54 1.07 -9.01
N VAL A 29 2.05 0.25 -8.11
CA VAL A 29 1.24 -0.85 -7.52
C VAL A 29 1.19 -0.77 -6.00
N ILE A 30 0.07 -1.18 -5.43
CA ILE A 30 -0.11 -1.36 -3.99
C ILE A 30 -0.31 -2.86 -3.72
N VAL A 31 0.56 -3.45 -2.91
CA VAL A 31 0.51 -4.88 -2.54
C VAL A 31 0.34 -5.05 -1.02
N SER A 32 -0.08 -6.22 -0.56
CA SER A 32 -0.08 -6.53 0.88
C SER A 32 1.34 -6.56 1.45
N LEU A 33 1.46 -6.39 2.78
CA LEU A 33 2.72 -6.59 3.49
C LEU A 33 3.32 -7.98 3.26
N GLU A 34 2.48 -9.02 3.27
CA GLU A 34 2.90 -10.41 3.07
C GLU A 34 3.49 -10.63 1.67
N ARG A 35 2.81 -10.16 0.63
CA ARG A 35 3.31 -10.24 -0.74
C ARG A 35 4.61 -9.48 -0.91
N TRP A 36 4.68 -8.27 -0.36
CA TRP A 36 5.89 -7.45 -0.45
C TRP A 36 7.08 -8.15 0.21
N ARG A 37 6.88 -8.80 1.37
CA ARG A 37 7.93 -9.60 2.04
C ARG A 37 8.36 -10.80 1.21
N ARG A 38 7.43 -11.46 0.53
CA ARG A 38 7.70 -12.64 -0.30
C ARG A 38 8.45 -12.31 -1.58
N ASP A 39 8.08 -11.22 -2.26
CA ASP A 39 8.54 -10.91 -3.63
C ASP A 39 9.08 -9.48 -3.78
N ARG A 40 9.77 -8.97 -2.77
CA ARG A 40 10.33 -7.60 -2.78
C ARG A 40 11.18 -7.34 -4.03
N ALA A 41 12.07 -8.26 -4.36
CA ALA A 41 13.02 -8.10 -5.46
C ALA A 41 12.34 -8.18 -6.84
N GLY A 42 11.38 -9.10 -7.03
CA GLY A 42 10.63 -9.23 -8.28
C GLY A 42 9.74 -8.01 -8.53
N LEU A 43 9.09 -7.50 -7.49
CA LEU A 43 8.31 -6.27 -7.56
C LEU A 43 9.22 -5.07 -7.91
N ALA A 44 10.35 -4.91 -7.21
CA ALA A 44 11.28 -3.80 -7.45
C ALA A 44 11.88 -3.79 -8.87
N ALA A 45 12.01 -4.96 -9.50
CA ALA A 45 12.49 -5.08 -10.88
C ALA A 45 11.39 -4.87 -11.93
N SER A 46 10.13 -5.12 -11.58
CA SER A 46 9.01 -5.14 -12.55
C SER A 46 8.23 -3.83 -12.57
N VAL A 47 8.05 -3.18 -11.43
CA VAL A 47 7.15 -2.02 -11.30
C VAL A 47 7.93 -0.72 -11.19
N ALA A 48 7.27 0.40 -11.52
CA ALA A 48 7.90 1.72 -11.43
C ALA A 48 7.91 2.25 -9.99
N ARG A 49 6.83 1.99 -9.24
CA ARG A 49 6.61 2.48 -7.88
C ARG A 49 5.91 1.44 -7.04
N ILE A 50 6.35 1.26 -5.79
CA ILE A 50 5.83 0.24 -4.89
C ILE A 50 5.18 0.90 -3.68
N GLY A 51 3.92 0.52 -3.44
CA GLY A 51 3.18 0.80 -2.23
C GLY A 51 2.91 -0.48 -1.44
N VAL A 52 2.93 -0.37 -0.12
CA VAL A 52 2.52 -1.45 0.78
C VAL A 52 1.23 -1.08 1.48
N ARG A 53 0.29 -2.03 1.53
CA ARG A 53 -0.95 -1.94 2.29
C ARG A 53 -0.78 -2.65 3.62
N LEU A 54 -0.98 -1.88 4.70
CA LEU A 54 -1.07 -2.37 6.07
C LEU A 54 -2.53 -2.43 6.50
N SER A 55 -2.89 -3.50 7.21
CA SER A 55 -4.14 -3.65 7.94
C SER A 55 -3.96 -3.21 9.40
N GLY A 56 -5.06 -3.14 10.15
CA GLY A 56 -5.02 -2.79 11.58
C GLY A 56 -4.25 -3.76 12.46
N ASP A 57 -4.00 -4.98 11.97
CA ASP A 57 -3.25 -6.03 12.67
C ASP A 57 -1.75 -6.01 12.36
N ASP A 58 -1.32 -5.25 11.33
CA ASP A 58 0.08 -5.18 10.91
C ASP A 58 0.85 -4.14 11.73
N ALA A 59 2.05 -4.48 12.21
CA ALA A 59 2.89 -3.55 12.95
C ALA A 59 3.60 -2.58 11.99
N VAL A 60 3.52 -1.27 12.24
CA VAL A 60 4.25 -0.27 11.42
C VAL A 60 5.77 -0.51 11.44
N ALA A 61 6.30 -1.08 12.52
CA ALA A 61 7.70 -1.48 12.62
C ALA A 61 8.13 -2.47 11.54
N ASP A 62 7.19 -3.27 10.99
CA ASP A 62 7.47 -4.28 9.97
C ASP A 62 7.91 -3.72 8.62
N ILE A 63 7.65 -2.43 8.37
CA ILE A 63 8.06 -1.72 7.16
C ILE A 63 9.10 -0.62 7.41
N ALA A 64 9.55 -0.44 8.67
CA ALA A 64 10.43 0.67 9.05
C ALA A 64 11.71 0.71 8.21
N ASP A 65 12.38 -0.43 8.04
CA ASP A 65 13.61 -0.56 7.23
C ASP A 65 13.39 -0.41 5.72
N ALA A 66 12.14 -0.34 5.28
CA ALA A 66 11.77 -0.24 3.88
C ALA A 66 11.13 1.08 3.50
N LEU A 67 10.91 1.98 4.46
CA LEU A 67 10.30 3.29 4.22
C LEU A 67 11.05 4.09 3.15
N ASP A 68 12.37 3.98 3.09
CA ASP A 68 13.19 4.66 2.06
C ASP A 68 13.00 4.09 0.64
N THR A 69 12.44 2.88 0.53
CA THR A 69 12.21 2.18 -0.74
C THR A 69 10.75 2.16 -1.17
N LEU A 70 9.84 2.58 -0.27
CA LEU A 70 8.40 2.58 -0.52
C LEU A 70 7.95 3.97 -0.94
N ASP A 71 7.26 4.04 -2.07
CA ASP A 71 6.67 5.26 -2.59
C ASP A 71 5.33 5.63 -1.92
N LEU A 72 4.69 4.64 -1.29
CA LEU A 72 3.36 4.77 -0.69
C LEU A 72 3.19 3.77 0.46
N VAL A 73 2.56 4.21 1.55
CA VAL A 73 2.01 3.33 2.59
C VAL A 73 0.51 3.55 2.65
N ALA A 74 -0.27 2.50 2.38
CA ALA A 74 -1.71 2.52 2.44
C ALA A 74 -2.18 1.86 3.75
N LEU A 75 -2.92 2.58 4.58
CA LEU A 75 -3.51 2.03 5.80
C LEU A 75 -4.96 1.65 5.54
N THR A 76 -5.29 0.38 5.75
CA THR A 76 -6.66 -0.13 5.65
C THR A 76 -7.27 -0.12 7.03
N PHE A 77 -8.21 0.79 7.23
CA PHE A 77 -9.06 0.78 8.40
C PHE A 77 -10.22 -0.18 8.13
N PRO A 78 -10.44 -1.20 8.97
CA PRO A 78 -11.64 -2.02 8.85
C PRO A 78 -12.86 -1.11 8.92
N ALA A 79 -13.90 -1.42 8.15
CA ALA A 79 -15.16 -0.69 8.24
C ALA A 79 -15.64 -0.76 9.70
N PHE A 80 -15.91 0.40 10.30
CA PHE A 80 -16.57 0.49 11.59
C PHE A 80 -17.93 -0.20 11.49
N SER A 81 -18.02 -1.45 11.94
CA SER A 81 -19.27 -2.20 11.98
C SER A 81 -20.07 -1.97 13.25
N ASP A 82 -19.51 -1.30 14.27
CA ASP A 82 -20.27 -0.84 15.43
C ASP A 82 -19.60 0.40 16.04
N GLY A 83 -20.33 1.50 16.18
CA GLY A 83 -19.84 2.81 16.62
C GLY A 83 -19.42 2.89 18.09
N ARG A 84 -18.74 1.88 18.62
CA ARG A 84 -18.34 1.79 20.04
C ARG A 84 -16.91 2.19 20.34
N ALA A 85 -16.03 2.28 19.34
CA ALA A 85 -14.63 2.67 19.55
C ALA A 85 -14.41 4.19 19.66
N TYR A 86 -15.39 4.92 20.22
CA TYR A 86 -15.21 6.31 20.65
C TYR A 86 -14.82 6.42 22.15
N SER A 87 -14.54 5.31 22.84
CA SER A 87 -14.41 5.33 24.31
C SER A 87 -13.33 4.43 24.93
N MET A 88 -12.21 4.13 24.28
CA MET A 88 -11.04 3.59 25.00
C MET A 88 -9.72 4.13 24.46
#